data_AF-K1T4L9-F1
#
_entry.id   AF-K1T4L9-F1
#
_cell.length_a   1.000
_cell.length_b   1.000
_cell.length_c   1.000
_cell.angle_alpha   90.00
_cell.angle_beta   90.00
_cell.angle_gamma   90.00
#
_symmetry.space_group_name_H-M   'P 1'
#
loop_
_entity.id
_entity.type
_entity.pdbx_description
1 polymer ?
#
loop_
_entity_poly.entity_id
_entity_poly.type
_entity_poly.pdbx_seq_one_letter_code
_entity_poly.pdbx_strand_id
1 'polypeptide(L)'
;MRYANVLLMKAEALNEQGHPEQAIPLINEVRSVHGDMPPMTGTSQEAVRAQIEHERMIEFPLENYRWYDLRRWGKLSSALQAAGRTGFNEDKNSFYPTPLTELNANDALK
;
A
#
# COMPACT_ATOMS: atom_id res chain seq x y z
N MET A 1 -6.80 -8.97 10.47
CA MET A 1 -7.57 -8.32 9.38
C MET A 1 -8.74 -7.58 10.01
N ARG A 2 -8.97 -6.31 9.66
CA ARG A 2 -10.03 -5.47 10.24
C ARG A 2 -10.86 -4.78 9.16
N TYR A 3 -12.06 -4.33 9.53
CA TYR A 3 -13.05 -3.82 8.58
C TYR A 3 -12.54 -2.63 7.74
N ALA A 4 -11.79 -1.68 8.33
CA ALA A 4 -11.21 -0.58 7.57
C ALA A 4 -10.28 -1.04 6.43
N ASN A 5 -9.58 -2.18 6.58
CA ASN A 5 -8.79 -2.72 5.47
C ASN A 5 -9.68 -3.19 4.32
N VAL A 6 -10.84 -3.77 4.61
CA VAL A 6 -11.82 -4.16 3.58
C VAL A 6 -12.34 -2.92 2.84
N LEU A 7 -12.67 -1.86 3.59
CA LEU A 7 -13.12 -0.58 3.02
C LEU A 7 -12.05 0.01 2.09
N LEU A 8 -10.81 0.11 2.55
CA LEU A 8 -9.72 0.71 1.76
C LEU A 8 -9.30 -0.16 0.57
N MET A 9 -9.32 -1.49 0.69
CA MET A 9 -9.10 -2.38 -0.47
C MET A 9 -10.21 -2.24 -1.52
N LYS A 10 -11.48 -2.15 -1.09
CA LYS A 10 -12.61 -1.93 -2.00
C LYS A 10 -12.52 -0.56 -2.66
N ALA A 11 -12.19 0.49 -1.91
CA ALA A 11 -11.97 1.83 -2.45
C ALA A 11 -10.87 1.85 -3.52
N GLU A 12 -9.76 1.16 -3.26
CA GLU A 12 -8.66 1.05 -4.22
C GLU A 12 -9.10 0.33 -5.51
N ALA A 13 -9.77 -0.81 -5.38
CA ALA A 13 -10.27 -1.56 -6.53
C ALA A 13 -11.27 -0.75 -7.37
N LEU A 14 -12.17 -0.01 -6.74
CA LEU A 14 -13.14 0.87 -7.42
C LEU A 14 -12.44 2.02 -8.13
N ASN A 15 -11.47 2.66 -7.48
CA ASN A 15 -10.72 3.74 -8.07
C ASN A 15 -9.95 3.28 -9.32
N GLU A 16 -9.27 2.13 -9.25
CA GLU A 16 -8.54 1.57 -10.40
C GLU A 16 -9.47 1.13 -11.55
N GLN A 17 -10.73 0.80 -11.26
CA GLN A 17 -11.75 0.53 -12.28
C GLN A 17 -12.35 1.79 -12.91
N GLY A 18 -11.88 2.98 -12.52
CA GLY A 18 -12.40 4.24 -13.03
C GLY A 18 -13.70 4.70 -12.35
N HIS A 19 -13.96 4.21 -11.13
CA HIS A 19 -15.11 4.57 -10.30
C HIS A 19 -14.71 5.32 -9.01
N PRO A 20 -13.99 6.46 -9.10
CA PRO A 20 -13.60 7.24 -7.92
C PRO A 20 -14.82 7.70 -7.09
N GLU A 21 -15.96 7.93 -7.72
CA GLU A 21 -17.21 8.32 -7.07
C GLU A 21 -17.72 7.27 -6.08
N GLN A 22 -17.42 5.99 -6.30
CA GLN A 22 -17.77 4.89 -5.39
C GLN A 22 -16.70 4.63 -4.33
N ALA A 23 -15.45 5.03 -4.58
CA ALA A 23 -14.35 4.91 -3.64
C ALA A 23 -14.41 5.96 -2.53
N ILE A 24 -14.78 7.20 -2.86
CA ILE A 24 -14.81 8.35 -1.94
C ILE A 24 -15.64 8.09 -0.66
N PRO A 25 -16.87 7.55 -0.73
CA PRO A 25 -17.66 7.27 0.47
C PRO A 25 -16.97 6.29 1.43
N LEU A 26 -16.28 5.28 0.89
CA LEU A 26 -15.57 4.27 1.70
C LEU A 26 -14.36 4.86 2.41
N ILE A 27 -13.64 5.77 1.75
CA ILE A 27 -12.53 6.54 2.34
C ILE A 27 -13.04 7.44 3.46
N ASN A 28 -14.15 8.15 3.22
CA ASN A 28 -14.76 9.05 4.20
C ASN A 28 -15.29 8.32 5.44
N GLU A 29 -15.79 7.09 5.28
CA GLU A 29 -16.21 6.26 6.42
C GLU A 29 -15.02 5.97 7.36
N VAL A 30 -13.87 5.57 6.81
CA VAL A 30 -12.66 5.33 7.61
C VAL A 30 -12.22 6.63 8.31
N ARG A 31 -12.13 7.73 7.56
CA ARG A 31 -11.72 9.04 8.08
C ARG A 31 -12.61 9.53 9.23
N SER A 32 -13.93 9.36 9.10
CA SER A 32 -14.89 9.76 10.12
C SER A 32 -14.81 8.88 11.35
N VAL A 33 -14.81 7.54 11.19
CA VAL A 33 -14.90 6.62 12.33
C VAL A 33 -13.58 6.50 13.10
N HIS A 34 -12.43 6.58 12.42
CA HIS A 34 -11.13 6.30 13.03
C HIS A 34 -10.34 7.56 13.39
N GLY A 35 -10.66 8.70 12.77
CA GLY A 35 -9.90 9.93 12.95
C GLY A 35 -10.73 11.18 13.25
N ASP A 36 -12.07 11.11 13.24
CA ASP A 36 -12.95 12.29 13.27
C ASP A 36 -12.50 13.36 12.24
N MET A 37 -12.03 12.89 11.09
CA MET A 37 -11.43 13.72 10.06
C MET A 37 -12.49 14.19 9.07
N PRO A 38 -12.34 15.40 8.49
CA PRO A 38 -13.24 15.87 7.46
C PRO A 38 -13.20 14.95 6.22
N PRO A 39 -14.27 14.93 5.41
CA PRO A 39 -14.27 14.22 4.13
C PRO A 39 -13.07 14.60 3.27
N MET A 40 -12.58 13.65 2.46
CA MET A 40 -11.50 13.91 1.52
C MET A 40 -11.91 14.94 0.46
N THR A 41 -10.93 15.55 -0.19
CA THR A 41 -11.12 16.50 -1.30
C THR A 41 -10.59 15.93 -2.61
N GLY A 42 -11.12 16.41 -3.74
CA GLY A 42 -10.75 15.92 -5.06
C GLY A 42 -11.56 14.70 -5.50
N THR A 43 -11.72 14.56 -6.82
CA THR A 43 -12.58 13.52 -7.43
C THR A 43 -11.91 12.79 -8.58
N SER A 44 -10.70 13.21 -9.00
CA SER A 44 -9.96 12.49 -10.04
C SER A 44 -9.43 11.16 -9.50
N GLN A 45 -9.20 10.21 -10.40
CA GLN A 45 -8.63 8.91 -10.04
C GLN A 45 -7.29 9.08 -9.31
N GLU A 46 -6.46 10.03 -9.73
CA GLU A 46 -5.16 10.32 -9.14
C GLU A 46 -5.29 10.90 -7.74
N ALA A 47 -6.24 11.83 -7.52
CA ALA A 47 -6.49 12.43 -6.21
C ALA A 47 -6.98 11.36 -5.22
N VAL A 48 -7.92 10.51 -5.66
CA VAL A 48 -8.42 9.39 -4.86
C VAL A 48 -7.32 8.36 -4.58
N ARG A 49 -6.47 8.03 -5.56
CA ARG A 49 -5.33 7.14 -5.36
C ARG A 49 -4.38 7.69 -4.30
N ALA A 50 -4.01 8.97 -4.40
CA ALA A 50 -3.15 9.62 -3.43
C ALA A 50 -3.78 9.62 -2.02
N GLN A 51 -5.09 9.85 -1.93
CA GLN A 51 -5.79 9.77 -0.65
C GLN A 51 -5.78 8.36 -0.06
N ILE A 52 -6.04 7.32 -0.87
CA ILE A 52 -6.00 5.92 -0.41
C ILE A 52 -4.62 5.56 0.11
N GLU A 53 -3.55 5.95 -0.60
CA GLU A 53 -2.19 5.70 -0.15
C GLU A 53 -1.87 6.38 1.18
N HIS A 54 -2.37 7.61 1.37
CA HIS A 54 -2.24 8.35 2.62
C HIS A 54 -3.02 7.68 3.76
N GLU A 55 -4.29 7.35 3.53
CA GLU A 55 -5.14 6.67 4.53
C GLU A 55 -4.52 5.34 4.94
N ARG A 56 -4.07 4.50 4.00
CA ARG A 56 -3.43 3.22 4.34
C ARG A 56 -2.15 3.41 5.18
N MET A 57 -1.42 4.50 4.99
CA MET A 57 -0.22 4.81 5.77
C MET A 57 -0.55 5.19 7.23
N ILE A 58 -1.59 6.01 7.43
CA ILE A 58 -1.96 6.51 8.77
C ILE A 58 -2.86 5.53 9.54
N GLU A 59 -3.63 4.73 8.83
CA GLU A 59 -4.62 3.83 9.39
C GLU A 59 -3.95 2.56 9.92
N PHE A 60 -2.95 2.01 9.22
CA PHE A 60 -2.30 0.74 9.57
C PHE A 60 -0.84 0.83 10.06
N PRO A 61 -0.43 1.81 10.88
CA PRO A 61 0.93 1.85 11.41
C PRO A 61 1.15 0.63 12.32
N LEU A 62 2.35 0.05 12.25
CA LEU A 62 2.75 -1.14 13.03
C LEU A 62 1.93 -2.42 12.75
N GLU A 63 1.11 -2.44 11.69
CA GLU A 63 0.34 -3.63 11.27
C GLU A 63 0.98 -4.39 10.09
N ASN A 64 2.24 -4.11 9.75
CA ASN A 64 3.01 -4.77 8.68
C ASN A 64 2.51 -4.58 7.23
N TYR A 65 1.69 -3.58 6.92
CA TYR A 65 1.23 -3.35 5.52
C TYR A 65 2.16 -2.49 4.68
N ARG A 66 2.83 -1.50 5.27
CA ARG A 66 3.52 -0.43 4.51
C ARG A 66 4.54 -0.96 3.49
N TRP A 67 5.30 -1.99 3.86
CA TRP A 67 6.26 -2.62 2.94
C TRP A 67 5.57 -3.20 1.70
N TYR A 68 4.52 -4.00 1.89
CA TYR A 68 3.80 -4.67 0.81
C TYR A 68 3.00 -3.68 -0.04
N ASP A 69 2.42 -2.65 0.57
CA ASP A 69 1.75 -1.56 -0.12
C ASP A 69 2.71 -0.80 -1.04
N LEU A 70 3.87 -0.37 -0.52
CA LEU A 70 4.87 0.29 -1.35
C LEU A 70 5.40 -0.62 -2.48
N ARG A 71 5.64 -1.91 -2.19
CA ARG A 71 6.11 -2.87 -3.19
C ARG A 71 5.11 -3.05 -4.32
N ARG A 72 3.83 -3.30 -4.01
CA ARG A 72 2.79 -3.54 -5.04
C ARG A 72 2.44 -2.30 -5.84
N TRP A 73 2.67 -1.10 -5.28
CA TRP A 73 2.53 0.17 -6.01
C TRP A 73 3.77 0.57 -6.81
N GLY A 74 4.87 -0.18 -6.75
CA GLY A 74 6.14 0.21 -7.39
C GLY A 74 6.75 1.48 -6.79
N LYS A 75 6.48 1.76 -5.51
CA LYS A 75 6.93 2.96 -4.77
C LYS A 75 7.98 2.65 -3.71
N LEU A 76 8.49 1.42 -3.68
CA LEU A 76 9.38 0.96 -2.61
C LEU A 76 10.73 1.67 -2.63
N SER A 77 11.39 1.73 -3.79
CA SER A 77 12.67 2.42 -3.96
C SER A 77 12.57 3.91 -3.62
N SER A 78 11.59 4.62 -4.19
CA SER A 78 11.40 6.06 -3.95
C SER A 78 11.10 6.38 -2.49
N ALA A 79 10.25 5.59 -1.82
CA ALA A 79 9.95 5.76 -0.41
C ALA A 79 11.17 5.49 0.50
N LEU A 80 11.96 4.45 0.20
CA LEU A 80 13.15 4.13 0.99
C LEU A 80 14.27 5.17 0.78
N GLN A 81 14.45 5.65 -0.44
CA GLN A 81 15.37 6.75 -0.75
C GLN A 81 14.96 8.03 -0.01
N ALA A 82 13.68 8.40 -0.02
CA ALA A 82 13.16 9.55 0.73
C ALA A 82 13.37 9.41 2.26
N ALA A 83 13.39 8.18 2.76
CA ALA A 83 13.72 7.87 4.16
C ALA A 83 15.24 7.74 4.44
N GLY A 84 16.11 8.13 3.50
CA GLY A 84 17.57 8.12 3.65
C GLY A 84 18.25 6.76 3.43
N ARG A 85 17.53 5.75 2.92
CA ARG A 85 18.08 4.42 2.61
C ARG A 85 18.51 4.33 1.15
N THR A 86 19.63 4.98 0.82
CA THR A 86 20.12 5.14 -0.55
C THR A 86 20.73 3.89 -1.18
N GLY A 87 21.05 2.86 -0.38
CA GLY A 87 21.61 1.59 -0.86
C GLY A 87 20.59 0.52 -1.24
N PHE A 88 19.29 0.84 -1.23
CA PHE A 88 18.24 -0.11 -1.57
C PHE A 88 18.27 -0.47 -3.06
N ASN A 89 18.32 -1.75 -3.39
CA ASN A 89 18.21 -2.26 -4.75
C ASN A 89 16.90 -3.06 -4.88
N GLU A 90 15.98 -2.56 -5.70
CA GLU A 90 14.64 -3.15 -5.83
C GLU A 90 14.66 -4.59 -6.36
N ASP A 91 15.55 -4.90 -7.31
CA ASP A 91 15.69 -6.25 -7.88
C ASP A 91 16.19 -7.28 -6.84
N LYS A 92 16.98 -6.83 -5.87
CA LYS A 92 17.59 -7.71 -4.86
C LYS A 92 16.87 -7.71 -3.51
N ASN A 93 16.18 -6.63 -3.18
CA ASN A 93 15.73 -6.38 -1.81
C ASN A 93 14.20 -6.29 -1.67
N SER A 94 13.42 -6.45 -2.75
CA SER A 94 11.95 -6.43 -2.70
C SER A 94 11.31 -7.67 -2.08
N PHE A 95 12.04 -8.79 -2.06
CA PHE A 95 11.59 -10.08 -1.55
C PHE A 95 12.58 -10.60 -0.53
N TYR A 96 12.10 -11.47 0.36
CA TYR A 96 12.99 -12.25 1.20
C TYR A 96 13.85 -13.18 0.33
N PRO A 97 15.12 -13.40 0.69
CA PRO A 97 15.95 -14.33 -0.03
C PRO A 97 15.43 -15.76 0.17
N THR A 98 15.53 -16.58 -0.88
CA THR A 98 15.39 -18.03 -0.75
C THR A 98 16.47 -18.54 0.21
N PRO A 99 16.13 -19.36 1.22
CA PRO A 99 17.13 -19.88 2.14
C PRO A 99 18.21 -20.67 1.39
N LEU A 100 19.48 -20.45 1.77
CA LEU A 100 20.63 -21.08 1.09
C LEU A 100 20.57 -22.62 1.15
N THR A 101 20.02 -23.18 2.22
CA THR A 101 19.83 -24.63 2.36
C THR A 101 18.89 -25.20 1.30
N GLU A 102 17.85 -24.46 0.92
CA GLU A 102 16.91 -24.87 -0.14
C GLU A 102 17.60 -24.81 -1.50
N LEU A 103 18.37 -23.75 -1.77
CA LEU A 103 19.13 -23.63 -3.02
C LEU A 103 20.15 -24.76 -3.19
N ASN A 104 20.84 -25.15 -2.12
CA ASN A 104 21.81 -26.24 -2.16
C ASN A 104 21.16 -27.63 -2.25
N ALA A 105 19.92 -27.78 -1.78
CA ALA A 105 19.21 -29.06 -1.78
C ALA A 105 18.48 -29.36 -3.09
N ASN A 106 18.23 -28.33 -3.93
CA ASN A 106 17.47 -28.48 -5.16
C ASN A 106 18.06 -27.64 -6.30
N ASP A 107 18.78 -28.31 -7.21
CA ASP A 107 19.42 -27.71 -8.39
C ASP A 107 18.43 -27.06 -9.40
N ALA A 108 17.13 -27.31 -9.25
CA ALA A 108 16.11 -26.65 -10.07
C ALA A 108 15.72 -25.26 -9.55
N LEU A 109 16.08 -24.92 -8.30
CA LEU A 109 15.88 -23.58 -7.75
C LEU A 109 16.97 -22.64 -8.26
N LYS A 110 16.58 -21.40 -8.59
CA LYS A 110 17.47 -20.32 -9.04
C LYS A 110 17.28 -19.07 -8.19
#